data_AF-A0A2G5CYI8-F1
#
_entry.id   AF-A0A2G5CYI8-F1
#
_cell.length_a   1.000
_cell.length_b   1.000
_cell.length_c   1.000
_cell.angle_alpha   90.00
_cell.angle_beta   90.00
_cell.angle_gamma   90.00
#
_symmetry.space_group_name_H-M   'P 1'
#
loop_
_entity.id
_entity.type
_entity.pdbx_description
1 polymer ?
#
loop_
_entity_poly.entity_id
_entity_poly.type
_entity_poly.pdbx_seq_one_letter_code
_entity_poly.pdbx_strand_id
1 'polypeptide(L)'
;MEGTVFTPSLEGIKHVKTPEGEMLTKPFLEVCKNILPVIEKFGAAMTLVKSDIGGNITRLESKYASNPTQFNFLYNMVKTEVETKTAKASSSCTNGLLWLTRAMDFLVELFRNLLEHKDWTMSQACSDSYSKTLKKWHGWLASSSFTL
;
A
#
# COMPACT_ATOMS: atom_id res chain seq x y z
N MET A 1 -7.45 -27.78 3.76
CA MET A 1 -8.33 -26.62 3.52
C MET A 1 -7.57 -25.73 2.57
N GLU A 2 -8.01 -25.59 1.31
CA GLU A 2 -7.37 -24.68 0.36
C GLU A 2 -7.47 -23.25 0.90
N GLY A 3 -6.33 -22.55 0.96
CA GLY A 3 -6.28 -21.19 1.50
C GLY A 3 -7.07 -20.18 0.65
N THR A 4 -7.54 -19.10 1.27
CA THR A 4 -8.11 -17.96 0.54
C THR A 4 -7.03 -17.16 -0.18
N VAL A 5 -7.43 -16.25 -1.08
CA VAL A 5 -6.52 -15.30 -1.76
C VAL A 5 -5.75 -14.40 -0.76
N PHE A 6 -6.21 -14.29 0.49
CA PHE A 6 -5.54 -13.53 1.55
C PHE A 6 -4.50 -14.34 2.32
N THR A 7 -4.46 -15.67 2.16
CA THR A 7 -3.55 -16.56 2.92
C THR A 7 -2.08 -16.15 2.79
N PRO A 8 -1.54 -15.84 1.59
CA PRO A 8 -0.15 -15.39 1.47
C PRO A 8 0.14 -14.10 2.26
N SER A 9 -0.80 -13.15 2.28
CA SER A 9 -0.67 -11.91 3.06
C SER A 9 -0.72 -12.17 4.56
N LEU A 10 -1.64 -13.03 5.02
CA LEU A 10 -1.81 -13.36 6.44
C LEU A 10 -0.64 -14.16 7.01
N GLU A 11 0.01 -15.01 6.21
CA GLU A 11 1.23 -15.69 6.63
C GLU A 11 2.45 -14.76 6.54
N GLY A 12 2.58 -14.01 5.44
CA GLY A 12 3.70 -13.09 5.25
C GLY A 12 3.77 -11.98 6.30
N ILE A 13 2.61 -11.45 6.76
CA ILE A 13 2.58 -10.35 7.73
C ILE A 13 3.22 -10.72 9.08
N LYS A 14 3.27 -12.01 9.43
CA LYS A 14 3.91 -12.50 10.67
C LYS A 14 5.43 -12.31 10.66
N HIS A 15 6.01 -12.11 9.46
CA HIS A 15 7.46 -12.04 9.24
C HIS A 15 7.93 -10.64 8.81
N VAL A 16 7.06 -9.62 8.87
CA VAL A 16 7.41 -8.26 8.44
C VAL A 16 8.29 -7.51 9.45
N LYS A 17 8.34 -7.99 10.69
CA LYS A 17 9.16 -7.39 11.75
C LYS A 17 10.14 -8.41 12.33
N THR A 18 11.28 -7.92 12.81
CA THR A 18 12.17 -8.69 13.69
C THR A 18 11.51 -8.91 15.07
N PRO A 19 12.06 -9.79 15.92
CA PRO A 19 11.61 -9.93 17.31
C PRO A 19 11.65 -8.61 18.10
N GLU A 20 12.57 -7.71 17.76
CA GLU A 20 12.73 -6.38 18.35
C GLU A 20 11.74 -5.35 17.79
N GLY A 21 10.94 -5.73 16.80
CA GLY A 21 9.89 -4.90 16.21
C GLY A 21 10.32 -4.05 15.01
N GLU A 22 11.55 -4.23 14.50
CA GLU A 22 12.06 -3.48 13.36
C GLU A 22 11.46 -3.99 12.04
N MET A 23 10.94 -3.09 11.21
CA MET A 23 10.27 -3.45 9.96
C MET A 23 11.30 -3.84 8.89
N LEU A 24 11.25 -5.08 8.42
CA LEU A 24 12.08 -5.59 7.33
C LEU A 24 11.49 -5.17 5.99
N THR A 25 12.31 -4.56 5.13
CA THR A 25 11.86 -4.01 3.85
C THR A 25 11.30 -5.08 2.93
N LYS A 26 12.06 -6.15 2.69
CA LYS A 26 11.67 -7.18 1.71
C LYS A 26 10.38 -7.90 2.13
N PRO A 27 10.25 -8.46 3.34
CA PRO A 27 9.00 -9.05 3.81
C PRO A 27 7.80 -8.10 3.74
N PHE A 28 7.98 -6.83 4.13
CA PHE A 28 6.91 -5.83 4.05
C PHE A 28 6.43 -5.61 2.60
N LEU A 29 7.36 -5.46 1.65
CA LEU A 29 7.02 -5.26 0.23
C LEU A 29 6.39 -6.51 -0.39
N GLU A 30 6.83 -7.71 -0.02
CA GLU A 30 6.18 -8.97 -0.47
C GLU A 30 4.71 -9.04 -0.02
N VAL A 31 4.42 -8.69 1.23
CA VAL A 31 3.04 -8.63 1.73
C VAL A 31 2.23 -7.59 0.97
N CYS A 32 2.81 -6.41 0.70
CA CYS A 32 2.15 -5.39 -0.11
C CYS A 32 1.89 -5.88 -1.54
N LYS A 33 2.77 -6.69 -2.14
CA LYS A 33 2.56 -7.25 -3.49
C LYS A 33 1.44 -8.29 -3.52
N ASN A 34 1.29 -9.09 -2.47
CA ASN A 34 0.24 -10.11 -2.37
C ASN A 34 -1.17 -9.52 -2.46
N ILE A 35 -1.34 -8.21 -2.27
CA ILE A 35 -2.64 -7.55 -2.40
C ILE A 35 -3.01 -7.22 -3.86
N LEU A 36 -2.03 -7.10 -4.76
CA LEU A 36 -2.28 -6.71 -6.15
C LEU A 36 -3.21 -7.68 -6.89
N PRO A 37 -3.07 -9.03 -6.75
CA PRO A 37 -4.02 -9.97 -7.33
C PRO A 37 -5.42 -9.89 -6.72
N VAL A 38 -5.55 -9.50 -5.45
CA VAL A 38 -6.86 -9.29 -4.80
C VAL A 38 -7.56 -8.10 -5.43
N ILE A 39 -6.83 -6.98 -5.59
CA ILE A 39 -7.37 -5.75 -6.17
C ILE A 39 -7.83 -5.98 -7.60
N GLU A 40 -7.09 -6.78 -8.36
CA GLU A 40 -7.44 -7.15 -9.74
C GLU A 40 -8.78 -7.89 -9.86
N LYS A 41 -9.21 -8.62 -8.81
CA LYS A 41 -10.53 -9.28 -8.79
C LYS A 41 -11.70 -8.31 -8.68
N PHE A 42 -11.48 -7.06 -8.27
CA PHE A 42 -12.52 -6.02 -8.23
C PHE A 42 -12.73 -5.32 -9.60
N GLY A 43 -11.99 -5.74 -10.63
CA GLY A 43 -12.21 -5.30 -12.01
C GLY A 43 -11.64 -3.92 -12.34
N ALA A 44 -12.03 -3.41 -13.51
CA ALA A 44 -11.41 -2.24 -14.13
C ALA A 44 -11.44 -0.97 -13.26
N ALA A 45 -12.44 -0.83 -12.39
CA ALA A 45 -12.56 0.29 -11.46
C ALA A 45 -11.34 0.45 -10.53
N MET A 46 -10.63 -0.63 -10.22
CA MET A 46 -9.47 -0.60 -9.34
C MET A 46 -8.11 -0.52 -10.08
N THR A 47 -8.12 -0.34 -11.41
CA THR A 47 -6.89 -0.28 -12.22
C THR A 47 -5.95 0.85 -11.76
N LEU A 48 -6.51 2.03 -11.47
CA LEU A 48 -5.73 3.18 -11.01
C LEU A 48 -5.11 2.92 -9.62
N VAL A 49 -5.88 2.29 -8.71
CA VAL A 49 -5.41 1.90 -7.37
C VAL A 49 -4.27 0.88 -7.48
N LYS A 50 -4.43 -0.15 -8.32
CA LYS A 50 -3.40 -1.17 -8.57
C LYS A 50 -2.12 -0.53 -9.13
N SER A 51 -2.25 0.40 -10.07
CA SER A 51 -1.10 1.08 -10.67
C SER A 51 -0.34 1.95 -9.67
N ASP A 52 -1.06 2.70 -8.81
CA ASP A 52 -0.44 3.54 -7.80
C ASP A 52 0.32 2.69 -6.76
N ILE A 53 -0.32 1.66 -6.22
CA ILE A 53 0.29 0.74 -5.25
C ILE A 53 1.52 0.05 -5.87
N GLY A 54 1.37 -0.49 -7.08
CA GLY A 54 2.45 -1.16 -7.81
C GLY A 54 3.64 -0.24 -8.04
N GLY A 55 3.39 1.00 -8.47
CA GLY A 55 4.46 2.00 -8.68
C GLY A 55 5.20 2.35 -7.40
N ASN A 56 4.50 2.51 -6.27
CA ASN A 56 5.12 2.78 -4.98
C ASN A 56 5.95 1.59 -4.47
N ILE A 57 5.47 0.35 -4.66
CA ILE A 57 6.22 -0.88 -4.36
C ILE A 57 7.50 -0.94 -5.20
N THR A 58 7.40 -0.83 -6.53
CA THR A 58 8.57 -0.92 -7.42
C THR A 58 9.63 0.12 -7.09
N ARG A 59 9.22 1.33 -6.69
CA ARG A 59 10.14 2.38 -6.21
C ARG A 59 10.93 1.93 -4.99
N LEU A 60 10.26 1.40 -3.97
CA LEU A 60 10.89 0.91 -2.74
C LEU A 60 11.78 -0.32 -3.00
N GLU A 61 11.34 -1.23 -3.86
CA GLU A 61 12.14 -2.39 -4.28
C GLU A 61 13.42 -1.97 -5.01
N SER A 62 13.33 -0.98 -5.90
CA SER A 62 14.50 -0.45 -6.62
C SER A 62 15.50 0.16 -5.64
N LYS A 63 15.03 0.88 -4.61
CA LYS A 63 15.89 1.42 -3.56
C LYS A 63 16.53 0.31 -2.73
N TYR A 64 15.76 -0.71 -2.35
CA TYR A 64 16.27 -1.88 -1.64
C TYR A 64 17.38 -2.58 -2.45
N ALA A 65 17.14 -2.82 -3.74
CA ALA A 65 18.08 -3.48 -4.63
C ALA A 65 19.40 -2.70 -4.82
N SER A 66 19.37 -1.37 -4.68
CA SER A 66 20.59 -0.54 -4.78
C SER A 66 21.60 -0.79 -3.66
N ASN A 67 21.13 -1.16 -2.45
CA ASN A 67 21.98 -1.55 -1.33
C ASN A 67 21.17 -2.35 -0.29
N PRO A 68 21.02 -3.67 -0.46
CA PRO A 68 20.18 -4.49 0.42
C PRO A 68 20.62 -4.48 1.89
N THR A 69 21.93 -4.36 2.14
CA THR A 69 22.47 -4.27 3.51
C THR A 69 22.04 -2.97 4.18
N GLN A 70 22.19 -1.83 3.50
CA GLN A 70 21.79 -0.53 4.04
C GLN A 70 20.28 -0.43 4.22
N PHE A 71 19.50 -0.98 3.28
CA PHE A 71 18.06 -0.86 3.25
C PHE A 71 17.33 -2.13 3.71
N ASN A 72 17.98 -2.97 4.52
CA ASN A 72 17.34 -4.15 5.10
C ASN A 72 16.12 -3.78 5.95
N PHE A 73 16.22 -2.67 6.69
CA PHE A 73 15.11 -2.10 7.45
C PHE A 73 14.42 -0.99 6.67
N LEU A 74 13.09 -1.01 6.64
CA LEU A 74 12.26 -0.14 5.81
C LEU A 74 12.55 1.34 6.08
N TYR A 75 12.65 1.70 7.36
CA TYR A 75 12.85 3.09 7.78
C TYR A 75 14.27 3.62 7.52
N ASN A 76 15.24 2.78 7.15
CA ASN A 76 16.55 3.26 6.72
C ASN A 76 16.46 4.06 5.41
N MET A 77 15.53 3.70 4.51
CA MET A 77 15.28 4.51 3.31
C MET A 77 14.84 5.92 3.67
N VAL A 78 13.89 6.03 4.61
CA VAL A 78 13.38 7.32 5.10
C VAL A 78 14.47 8.11 5.80
N LYS A 79 15.22 7.48 6.71
CA LYS A 79 16.31 8.11 7.44
C LYS A 79 17.36 8.70 6.50
N THR A 80 17.83 7.92 5.52
CA THR A 80 18.79 8.39 4.51
C THR A 80 18.24 9.58 3.71
N GLU A 81 16.97 9.55 3.30
CA GLU A 81 16.38 10.65 2.53
C GLU A 81 16.15 11.92 3.38
N VAL A 82 15.87 11.78 4.68
CA VAL A 82 15.79 12.91 5.61
C VAL A 82 17.18 13.54 5.80
N GLU A 83 18.20 12.73 6.07
CA GLU A 83 19.58 13.19 6.27
C GLU A 83 20.14 13.90 5.02
N THR A 84 19.79 13.40 3.83
CA THR A 84 20.19 13.99 2.55
C THR A 84 19.24 15.10 2.06
N LYS A 85 18.22 15.46 2.83
CA LYS A 85 17.20 16.48 2.48
C LYS A 85 16.44 16.20 1.19
N THR A 86 16.30 14.93 0.82
CA THR A 86 15.58 14.47 -0.39
C THR A 86 14.19 13.88 -0.10
N ALA A 87 13.84 13.66 1.17
CA ALA A 87 12.58 13.02 1.59
C ALA A 87 11.28 13.67 1.09
N LYS A 88 11.31 14.95 0.71
CA LYS A 88 10.14 15.68 0.18
C LYS A 88 10.04 15.65 -1.35
N ALA A 89 11.02 15.09 -2.05
CA ALA A 89 10.95 14.96 -3.50
C ALA A 89 9.77 14.04 -3.88
N SER A 90 9.07 14.36 -4.97
CA SER A 90 7.94 13.55 -5.48
C SER A 90 8.36 12.11 -5.80
N SER A 91 9.60 11.92 -6.23
CA SER A 91 10.24 10.64 -6.54
C SER A 91 10.87 9.93 -5.34
N SER A 92 10.86 10.53 -4.15
CA SER A 92 11.47 9.92 -2.95
C SER A 92 10.76 8.63 -2.54
N CYS A 93 11.51 7.74 -1.89
CA CYS A 93 10.99 6.53 -1.26
C CYS A 93 10.14 6.85 -0.04
N THR A 94 10.45 7.94 0.67
CA THR A 94 9.66 8.46 1.79
C THR A 94 8.25 8.83 1.32
N ASN A 95 8.14 9.58 0.21
CA ASN A 95 6.85 9.89 -0.39
C ASN A 95 6.16 8.62 -0.92
N GLY A 96 6.90 7.71 -1.56
CA GLY A 96 6.35 6.43 -2.03
C GLY A 96 5.78 5.57 -0.91
N LEU A 97 6.50 5.46 0.22
CA LEU A 97 6.05 4.73 1.40
C LEU A 97 4.82 5.38 2.03
N LEU A 98 4.75 6.71 2.08
CA LEU A 98 3.60 7.45 2.58
C LEU A 98 2.33 7.17 1.75
N TRP A 99 2.44 7.16 0.42
CA TRP A 99 1.29 6.86 -0.45
C TRP A 99 0.92 5.38 -0.39
N LEU A 100 1.90 4.48 -0.30
CA LEU A 100 1.66 3.06 -0.12
C LEU A 100 0.87 2.78 1.17
N THR A 101 1.26 3.37 2.31
CA THR A 101 0.53 3.15 3.58
C THR A 101 -0.88 3.75 3.55
N ARG A 102 -1.07 4.93 2.95
CA ARG A 102 -2.41 5.50 2.74
C ARG A 102 -3.29 4.62 1.86
N ALA A 103 -2.73 4.00 0.83
CA ALA A 103 -3.45 3.04 0.00
C ALA A 103 -3.80 1.77 0.79
N MET A 104 -2.92 1.29 1.68
CA MET A 104 -3.24 0.18 2.57
C MET A 104 -4.36 0.52 3.55
N ASP A 105 -4.40 1.74 4.11
CA ASP A 105 -5.50 2.20 4.96
C ASP A 105 -6.84 2.16 4.22
N PHE A 106 -6.86 2.60 2.96
CA PHE A 106 -8.04 2.50 2.09
C PHE A 106 -8.49 1.05 1.89
N LEU A 107 -7.57 0.12 1.59
CA LEU A 107 -7.91 -1.29 1.38
C LEU A 107 -8.43 -1.96 2.65
N VAL A 108 -7.84 -1.64 3.80
CA VAL A 108 -8.32 -2.14 5.09
C VAL A 108 -9.75 -1.66 5.35
N GLU A 109 -10.03 -0.37 5.13
CA GLU A 109 -11.38 0.17 5.29
C GLU A 109 -12.36 -0.44 4.29
N LEU A 110 -11.94 -0.64 3.04
CA LEU A 110 -12.73 -1.31 2.01
C LEU A 110 -13.11 -2.73 2.41
N PHE A 111 -12.17 -3.52 2.93
CA PHE A 111 -12.49 -4.88 3.37
C PHE A 111 -13.39 -4.89 4.60
N ARG A 112 -13.26 -3.92 5.53
CA ARG A 112 -14.20 -3.78 6.64
C ARG A 112 -15.61 -3.49 6.14
N ASN A 113 -15.77 -2.52 5.24
CA ASN A 113 -17.05 -2.16 4.64
C ASN A 113 -17.69 -3.36 3.91
N LEU A 114 -16.91 -4.14 3.15
CA LEU A 114 -17.41 -5.34 2.47
C LEU A 114 -17.83 -6.47 3.43
N LEU A 115 -17.23 -6.54 4.62
CA LEU A 115 -17.61 -7.51 5.66
C LEU A 115 -18.87 -7.08 6.42
N GLU A 116 -18.97 -5.80 6.74
CA GLU A 116 -20.05 -5.22 7.56
C GLU A 116 -21.33 -4.98 6.74
N HIS A 117 -21.20 -4.49 5.51
CA HIS A 117 -22.31 -4.08 4.65
C HIS A 117 -22.43 -4.99 3.43
N LYS A 118 -22.93 -6.22 3.65
CA LYS A 118 -23.05 -7.25 2.59
C LYS A 118 -24.00 -6.89 1.45
N ASP A 119 -24.88 -5.92 1.68
CA ASP A 119 -25.86 -5.39 0.72
C ASP A 119 -25.31 -4.21 -0.10
N TRP A 120 -24.15 -3.66 0.26
CA TRP A 120 -23.54 -2.57 -0.51
C TRP A 120 -22.99 -3.04 -1.85
N THR A 121 -23.15 -2.18 -2.85
CA THR A 121 -22.41 -2.30 -4.10
C THR A 121 -20.92 -2.00 -3.86
N MET A 122 -20.07 -2.52 -4.75
CA MET A 122 -18.63 -2.22 -4.70
C MET A 122 -18.35 -0.71 -4.78
N SER A 123 -19.12 0.04 -5.58
CA SER A 123 -18.98 1.50 -5.69
C SER A 123 -19.29 2.22 -4.37
N GLN A 124 -20.33 1.79 -3.65
CA GLN A 124 -20.64 2.33 -2.31
C GLN A 124 -19.51 2.05 -1.32
N ALA A 125 -19.04 0.80 -1.25
CA ALA A 125 -17.95 0.42 -0.35
C ALA A 125 -16.65 1.19 -0.68
N CYS A 126 -16.29 1.32 -1.95
CA CYS A 126 -15.14 2.13 -2.39
C CYS A 126 -15.30 3.61 -2.05
N SER A 127 -16.46 4.21 -2.33
CA SER A 127 -16.70 5.64 -2.13
C SER A 127 -16.64 6.05 -0.66
N ASP A 128 -17.23 5.22 0.21
CA ASP A 128 -17.16 5.43 1.66
C ASP A 128 -15.72 5.27 2.17
N SER A 129 -15.04 4.18 1.79
CA SER A 129 -13.65 3.92 2.19
C SER A 129 -12.71 5.04 1.73
N TYR A 130 -12.88 5.52 0.49
CA TYR A 130 -12.13 6.63 -0.07
C TYR A 130 -12.35 7.92 0.73
N SER A 131 -13.61 8.21 1.06
CA SER A 131 -13.99 9.41 1.82
C SER A 131 -13.37 9.43 3.22
N LYS A 132 -13.30 8.28 3.90
CA LYS A 132 -12.71 8.13 5.24
C LYS A 132 -11.18 8.17 5.25
N THR A 133 -10.53 7.79 4.15
CA THR A 133 -9.07 7.55 4.11
C THR A 133 -8.31 8.50 3.19
N LEU A 134 -8.43 8.34 1.88
CA LEU A 134 -7.61 8.99 0.86
C LEU A 134 -8.05 10.41 0.50
N LYS A 135 -9.35 10.71 0.60
CA LYS A 135 -9.94 11.97 0.12
C LYS A 135 -9.25 13.22 0.67
N LYS A 136 -8.87 13.22 1.95
CA LYS A 136 -8.16 14.34 2.60
C LYS A 136 -6.74 14.60 2.06
N TRP A 137 -6.17 13.65 1.32
CA TRP A 137 -4.81 13.73 0.78
C TRP A 137 -4.77 14.01 -0.72
N HIS A 138 -5.87 13.75 -1.44
CA HIS A 138 -5.96 14.01 -2.87
C HIS A 138 -6.30 15.49 -3.11
N GLY A 139 -5.55 16.13 -4.01
CA GLY A 139 -5.99 17.39 -4.60
C GLY A 139 -7.21 17.18 -5.50
N TRP A 140 -7.91 18.26 -5.85
CA TRP A 140 -9.19 18.19 -6.58
C TRP A 140 -9.14 17.31 -7.85
N LEU A 141 -8.06 17.39 -8.64
CA LEU A 141 -7.87 16.56 -9.84
C LEU A 141 -7.81 15.06 -9.51
N ALA A 142 -7.06 14.69 -8.47
CA ALA A 142 -6.94 13.31 -8.03
C ALA A 142 -8.22 12.80 -7.35
N SER A 143 -9.04 13.67 -6.76
CA SER A 143 -10.34 13.25 -6.20
C SER A 143 -11.37 12.96 -7.28
N SER A 144 -11.39 13.73 -8.36
CA SER A 144 -12.31 13.52 -9.48
C SER A 144 -12.07 12.18 -10.20
N SER A 145 -10.83 11.70 -10.27
CA SER A 145 -10.53 10.38 -10.87
C SER A 145 -11.00 9.18 -10.04
N PHE A 146 -11.30 9.38 -8.76
CA PHE A 146 -11.79 8.34 -7.84
C PHE A 146 -13.31 8.43 -7.62
N THR A 147 -13.96 9.44 -8.19
CA THR A 147 -15.41 9.60 -8.17
C THR A 147 -15.94 9.16 -9.54
N LEU A 148 -16.15 7.85 -9.71
CA LEU A 148 -16.75 7.23 -10.90
C LEU A 148 -18.01 6.47 -10.50
#